data_AF-A0A2E5DZB3-F1
#
_entry.id   AF-A0A2E5DZB3-F1
#
_cell.length_a   1.000
_cell.length_b   1.000
_cell.length_c   1.000
_cell.angle_alpha   90.00
_cell.angle_beta   90.00
_cell.angle_gamma   90.00
#
_symmetry.space_group_name_H-M   'P 1'
#
loop_
_entity.id
_entity.type
_entity.pdbx_description
1 polymer ?
#
loop_
_entity_poly.entity_id
_entity_poly.type
_entity_poly.pdbx_seq_one_letter_code
_entity_poly.pdbx_strand_id
1 'polypeptide(L)'
;MKSHELSAIWIPNRDCLIEQGEHEAIRIRLHRALSWLKRAEECDADDYDGRVIFSWIALNSLYGESATPGVDQDKEWQVRAAFLEAMVEGDANGRIQSWLKPMRSQCDRILSEEHLYAFYWSDPSPEQARRARSTPRTVGRHYHDREEVIKVLLPMIDRISLLRNQLMHGLATCGSSVNRHIVEPCADLIEGLVGVLLQMIIEDGLWECEEAWDPVPYPPSEPVMRRDGS
;
A
#
# COMPACT_ATOMS: atom_id res chain seq x y z
N MET A 1 -8.87 0.74 -12.07
CA MET A 1 -8.15 1.23 -13.26
C MET A 1 -6.71 0.77 -13.18
N LYS A 2 -6.07 0.55 -14.32
CA LYS A 2 -4.66 0.19 -14.42
C LYS A 2 -3.78 1.44 -14.37
N SER A 3 -2.50 1.25 -14.05
CA SER A 3 -1.53 2.34 -13.87
C SER A 3 -1.41 3.25 -15.10
N HIS A 4 -1.54 2.71 -16.31
CA HIS A 4 -1.45 3.47 -17.56
C HIS A 4 -2.65 4.41 -17.77
N GLU A 5 -3.85 4.01 -17.36
CA GLU A 5 -5.06 4.84 -17.43
C GLU A 5 -4.96 6.01 -16.45
N LEU A 6 -4.55 5.73 -15.21
CA LEU A 6 -4.30 6.75 -14.20
C LEU A 6 -3.19 7.72 -14.63
N SER A 7 -2.13 7.20 -15.25
CA SER A 7 -1.05 8.02 -15.80
C SER A 7 -1.55 8.96 -16.90
N ALA A 8 -2.41 8.47 -17.79
CA ALA A 8 -2.97 9.28 -18.87
C ALA A 8 -3.81 10.46 -18.34
N ILE A 9 -4.52 10.26 -17.23
CA ILE A 9 -5.28 11.32 -16.55
C ILE A 9 -4.36 12.29 -15.81
N TRP A 10 -3.29 11.78 -15.19
CA TRP A 10 -2.38 12.59 -14.39
C TRP A 10 -1.43 13.46 -15.21
N ILE A 11 -0.98 13.00 -16.38
CA ILE A 11 0.05 13.66 -17.19
C ILE A 11 -0.26 15.15 -17.48
N PRO A 12 -1.47 15.53 -17.93
CA PRO A 12 -1.78 16.94 -18.18
C PRO A 12 -1.63 17.84 -16.95
N ASN A 13 -2.12 17.39 -15.79
CA ASN A 13 -2.00 18.12 -14.52
C ASN A 13 -0.53 18.22 -14.10
N ARG A 14 0.21 17.12 -14.18
CA ARG A 14 1.65 17.07 -13.87
C ARG A 14 2.43 18.09 -14.69
N ASP A 15 2.21 18.12 -16.01
CA ASP A 15 2.98 18.98 -16.92
C ASP A 15 2.70 20.47 -16.64
N CYS A 16 1.44 20.83 -16.41
CA CYS A 16 1.06 22.17 -15.98
C CYS A 16 1.72 22.58 -14.66
N LEU A 17 1.69 21.70 -13.66
CA LEU A 17 2.33 21.94 -12.35
C LEU A 17 3.85 22.09 -12.49
N ILE A 18 4.50 21.30 -13.35
CA ILE A 18 5.95 21.41 -13.63
C ILE A 18 6.30 22.80 -14.16
N GLU A 19 5.50 23.32 -15.10
CA GLU A 19 5.70 24.67 -15.65
C GLU A 19 5.54 25.76 -14.60
N GLN A 20 4.65 25.55 -13.62
CA GLN A 20 4.38 26.49 -12.52
C GLN A 20 5.37 26.36 -11.36
N GLY A 21 6.06 25.23 -11.24
CA GLY A 21 6.95 24.94 -10.11
C GLY A 21 6.23 24.56 -8.81
N GLU A 22 4.96 24.14 -8.88
CA GLU A 22 4.10 23.89 -7.70
C GLU A 22 3.87 22.38 -7.42
N HIS A 23 3.51 22.00 -6.20
CA HIS A 23 3.11 20.62 -5.87
C HIS A 23 4.23 19.59 -6.10
N GLU A 24 5.49 19.96 -5.87
CA GLU A 24 6.65 19.11 -6.16
C GLU A 24 6.55 17.74 -5.47
N ALA A 25 6.18 17.73 -4.18
CA ALA A 25 6.09 16.52 -3.39
C ALA A 25 5.13 15.50 -4.01
N ILE A 26 3.89 15.90 -4.27
CA ILE A 26 2.88 14.99 -4.82
C ILE A 26 3.20 14.54 -6.25
N ARG A 27 3.80 15.41 -7.08
CA ARG A 27 4.28 15.01 -8.42
C ARG A 27 5.29 13.86 -8.34
N ILE A 28 6.26 13.95 -7.43
CA ILE A 28 7.28 12.91 -7.25
C ILE A 28 6.64 11.63 -6.66
N ARG A 29 5.77 11.76 -5.66
CA ARG A 29 5.05 10.63 -5.04
C ARG A 29 4.24 9.86 -6.08
N LEU A 30 3.44 10.55 -6.89
CA LEU A 30 2.64 9.94 -7.96
C LEU A 30 3.51 9.31 -9.06
N HIS A 31 4.59 9.97 -9.47
CA HIS A 31 5.52 9.39 -10.45
C HIS A 31 6.12 8.06 -9.95
N ARG A 32 6.56 8.01 -8.69
CA ARG A 32 7.09 6.79 -8.08
C ARG A 32 6.01 5.73 -7.92
N ALA A 33 4.86 6.07 -7.36
CA ALA A 33 3.78 5.12 -7.12
C ALA A 33 3.25 4.51 -8.42
N LEU A 34 3.02 5.32 -9.47
CA LEU A 34 2.56 4.83 -10.77
C LEU A 34 3.60 3.92 -11.45
N SER A 35 4.90 4.25 -11.34
CA SER A 35 5.95 3.41 -11.94
C SER A 35 6.09 2.05 -11.25
N TRP A 36 5.99 2.01 -9.91
CA TRP A 36 5.99 0.75 -9.16
C TRP A 36 4.71 -0.06 -9.31
N LEU A 37 3.54 0.59 -9.38
CA LEU A 37 2.29 -0.09 -9.68
C LEU A 37 2.33 -0.71 -11.08
N LYS A 38 2.84 0.02 -12.08
CA LYS A 38 3.06 -0.53 -13.42
C LYS A 38 3.94 -1.78 -13.37
N ARG A 39 5.01 -1.76 -12.57
CA ARG A 39 5.89 -2.92 -12.41
C ARG A 39 5.16 -4.12 -11.79
N ALA A 40 4.26 -3.88 -10.83
CA ALA A 40 3.40 -4.94 -10.28
C ALA A 40 2.47 -5.52 -11.35
N GLU A 41 1.87 -4.68 -12.19
CA GLU A 41 0.98 -5.11 -13.28
C GLU A 41 1.70 -5.90 -14.40
N GLU A 42 3.01 -5.72 -14.54
CA GLU A 42 3.86 -6.41 -15.52
C GLU A 42 4.41 -7.75 -15.03
N CYS A 43 4.20 -8.13 -13.76
CA CYS A 43 4.59 -9.44 -13.26
C CYS A 43 3.89 -10.56 -14.03
N ASP A 44 4.57 -11.70 -14.16
CA ASP A 44 3.95 -12.92 -14.68
C ASP A 44 2.74 -13.31 -13.82
N ALA A 45 1.76 -13.99 -14.41
CA ALA A 45 0.46 -14.25 -13.79
C ALA A 45 0.55 -15.00 -12.44
N ASP A 46 1.61 -15.77 -12.23
CA ASP A 46 1.89 -16.55 -11.02
C ASP A 46 2.96 -15.93 -10.10
N ASP A 47 3.54 -14.79 -10.47
CA ASP A 47 4.51 -14.05 -9.67
C ASP A 47 3.83 -13.13 -8.63
N TYR A 48 3.09 -13.76 -7.72
CA TYR A 48 2.40 -13.06 -6.64
C TYR A 48 3.37 -12.42 -5.63
N ASP A 49 4.57 -12.98 -5.45
CA ASP A 49 5.58 -12.38 -4.56
C ASP A 49 6.02 -11.03 -5.12
N GLY A 50 6.39 -10.99 -6.40
CA GLY A 50 6.73 -9.75 -7.10
C GLY A 50 5.60 -8.72 -7.02
N ARG A 51 4.35 -9.14 -7.28
CA ARG A 51 3.18 -8.27 -7.18
C ARG A 51 2.98 -7.68 -5.78
N VAL A 52 3.14 -8.47 -4.71
CA VAL A 52 3.09 -7.95 -3.33
C VAL A 52 4.19 -6.92 -3.11
N ILE A 53 5.43 -7.23 -3.48
CA ILE A 53 6.57 -6.35 -3.23
C ILE A 53 6.45 -5.04 -4.01
N PHE A 54 6.19 -5.08 -5.32
CA PHE A 54 6.10 -3.88 -6.14
C PHE A 54 4.91 -3.01 -5.76
N SER A 55 3.75 -3.60 -5.47
CA SER A 55 2.58 -2.85 -4.98
C SER A 55 2.85 -2.24 -3.61
N TRP A 56 3.60 -2.93 -2.74
CA TRP A 56 4.00 -2.37 -1.46
C TRP A 56 4.95 -1.17 -1.61
N ILE A 57 5.89 -1.22 -2.56
CA ILE A 57 6.77 -0.09 -2.87
C ILE A 57 5.95 1.08 -3.45
N ALA A 58 4.96 0.79 -4.29
CA ALA A 58 4.04 1.79 -4.81
C ALA A 58 3.26 2.49 -3.68
N LEU A 59 2.72 1.72 -2.73
CA LEU A 59 2.05 2.26 -1.54
C LEU A 59 3.01 3.12 -0.70
N ASN A 60 4.21 2.62 -0.39
CA ASN A 60 5.23 3.36 0.36
C ASN A 60 5.63 4.67 -0.31
N SER A 61 5.57 4.74 -1.64
CA SER A 61 5.90 5.96 -2.39
C SER A 61 4.90 7.09 -2.16
N LEU A 62 3.68 6.78 -1.70
CA LEU A 62 2.65 7.78 -1.43
C LEU A 62 2.86 8.48 -0.08
N TYR A 63 3.27 7.77 0.96
CA TYR A 63 3.35 8.32 2.32
C TYR A 63 4.75 8.32 2.93
N GLY A 64 5.73 7.67 2.27
CA GLY A 64 7.07 7.51 2.82
C GLY A 64 7.70 8.83 3.22
N GLU A 65 8.19 8.89 4.46
CA GLU A 65 8.94 10.00 5.01
C GLU A 65 10.44 9.71 4.98
N SER A 66 11.27 10.75 5.14
CA SER A 66 12.72 10.54 5.35
C SER A 66 12.93 9.81 6.66
N ALA A 67 13.33 8.53 6.57
CA ALA A 67 13.76 7.76 7.72
C ALA A 67 14.90 8.52 8.40
N THR A 68 14.64 9.03 9.59
CA THR A 68 15.70 9.45 10.50
C THR A 68 16.50 8.18 10.84
N PRO A 69 17.84 8.17 10.75
CA PRO A 69 18.61 7.00 11.16
C PRO A 69 18.25 6.60 12.61
N GLY A 70 17.81 5.36 12.82
CA GLY A 70 17.37 4.84 14.13
C GLY A 70 15.87 4.88 14.40
N VAL A 71 15.02 5.09 13.37
CA VAL A 71 13.56 5.03 13.50
C VAL A 71 13.07 3.64 13.94
N ASP A 72 12.21 3.65 14.95
CA ASP A 72 11.50 2.51 15.53
C ASP A 72 10.45 1.93 14.57
N GLN A 73 10.24 0.60 14.56
CA GLN A 73 9.21 -0.06 13.75
C GLN A 73 7.80 0.47 14.07
N ASP A 74 7.58 0.86 15.32
CA ASP A 74 6.31 1.44 15.76
C ASP A 74 6.00 2.75 15.03
N LYS A 75 7.03 3.54 14.67
CA LYS A 75 6.85 4.78 13.92
C LYS A 75 6.47 4.51 12.45
N GLU A 76 7.04 3.48 11.82
CA GLU A 76 6.67 3.12 10.44
C GLU A 76 5.19 2.70 10.33
N TRP A 77 4.70 1.95 11.32
CA TRP A 77 3.29 1.59 11.40
C TRP A 77 2.40 2.82 11.58
N GLN A 78 2.76 3.72 12.51
CA GLN A 78 1.99 4.94 12.80
C GLN A 78 1.86 5.84 11.57
N VAL A 79 2.95 6.10 10.84
CA VAL A 79 2.93 6.94 9.63
C VAL A 79 1.99 6.32 8.57
N ARG A 80 2.07 5.00 8.35
CA ARG A 80 1.19 4.32 7.40
C ARG A 80 -0.27 4.37 7.83
N ALA A 81 -0.54 4.14 9.11
CA ALA A 81 -1.89 4.16 9.66
C ALA A 81 -2.52 5.55 9.50
N ALA A 82 -1.78 6.60 9.87
CA ALA A 82 -2.21 7.99 9.72
C ALA A 82 -2.49 8.35 8.26
N PHE A 83 -1.64 7.90 7.32
CA PHE A 83 -1.90 8.09 5.89
C PHE A 83 -3.19 7.40 5.43
N LEU A 84 -3.41 6.14 5.81
CA LEU A 84 -4.63 5.41 5.41
C LEU A 84 -5.89 6.01 6.05
N GLU A 85 -5.79 6.50 7.29
CA GLU A 85 -6.85 7.24 7.97
C GLU A 85 -7.20 8.52 7.22
N ALA A 86 -6.20 9.34 6.87
CA ALA A 86 -6.40 10.56 6.09
C ALA A 86 -7.01 10.27 4.71
N MET A 87 -6.62 9.18 4.05
CA MET A 87 -7.23 8.76 2.79
C MET A 87 -8.71 8.38 2.96
N VAL A 88 -9.06 7.63 4.02
CA VAL A 88 -10.48 7.30 4.30
C VAL A 88 -11.30 8.54 4.64
N GLU A 89 -10.74 9.49 5.39
CA GLU A 89 -11.38 10.77 5.70
C GLU A 89 -11.61 11.62 4.42
N GLY A 90 -10.62 11.65 3.54
CA GLY A 90 -10.69 12.34 2.24
C GLY A 90 -11.49 11.61 1.16
N ASP A 91 -11.97 10.38 1.39
CA ASP A 91 -12.67 9.56 0.39
C ASP A 91 -14.10 10.03 0.14
N ALA A 92 -14.31 11.27 -0.33
CA ALA A 92 -15.60 11.92 -0.55
C ALA A 92 -16.60 11.07 -1.35
N ASN A 93 -16.10 10.23 -2.26
CA ASN A 93 -16.87 9.40 -3.17
C ASN A 93 -17.07 7.95 -2.67
N GLY A 94 -16.50 7.57 -1.54
CA GLY A 94 -16.63 6.23 -0.96
C GLY A 94 -15.99 5.13 -1.83
N ARG A 95 -14.91 5.45 -2.54
CA ARG A 95 -14.19 4.55 -3.44
C ARG A 95 -13.57 3.38 -2.69
N ILE A 96 -12.97 3.62 -1.52
CA ILE A 96 -12.33 2.57 -0.71
C ILE A 96 -13.36 1.54 -0.28
N GLN A 97 -14.48 1.99 0.28
CA GLN A 97 -15.55 1.09 0.72
C GLN A 97 -16.16 0.34 -0.47
N SER A 98 -16.44 1.05 -1.57
CA SER A 98 -17.05 0.46 -2.77
C SER A 98 -16.17 -0.62 -3.40
N TRP A 99 -14.84 -0.44 -3.37
CA TRP A 99 -13.87 -1.43 -3.82
C TRP A 99 -13.69 -2.59 -2.83
N LEU A 100 -13.61 -2.32 -1.53
CA LEU A 100 -13.30 -3.33 -0.51
C LEU A 100 -14.48 -4.27 -0.26
N LYS A 101 -15.73 -3.77 -0.32
CA LYS A 101 -16.93 -4.55 0.01
C LYS A 101 -17.11 -5.82 -0.86
N PRO A 102 -16.96 -5.78 -2.20
CA PRO A 102 -16.94 -6.99 -3.03
C PRO A 102 -15.81 -7.97 -2.68
N MET A 103 -14.68 -7.49 -2.16
CA MET A 103 -13.51 -8.30 -1.82
C MET A 103 -13.57 -8.96 -0.43
N ARG A 104 -14.68 -8.79 0.30
CA ARG A 104 -14.84 -9.27 1.68
C ARG A 104 -14.40 -10.71 1.90
N SER A 105 -14.72 -11.63 0.98
CA SER A 105 -14.31 -13.04 1.12
C SER A 105 -12.80 -13.24 1.12
N GLN A 106 -12.06 -12.50 0.28
CA GLN A 106 -10.60 -12.50 0.23
C GLN A 106 -10.01 -11.84 1.49
N CYS A 107 -10.58 -10.70 1.91
CA CYS A 107 -10.16 -10.03 3.14
C CYS A 107 -10.35 -10.94 4.36
N ASP A 108 -11.52 -11.56 4.51
CA ASP A 108 -11.82 -12.47 5.62
C ASP A 108 -10.87 -13.67 5.63
N ARG A 109 -10.47 -14.18 4.45
CA ARG A 109 -9.46 -15.23 4.31
C ARG A 109 -8.10 -14.79 4.87
N ILE A 110 -7.62 -13.60 4.50
CA ILE A 110 -6.34 -13.05 4.97
C ILE A 110 -6.38 -12.75 6.47
N LEU A 111 -7.48 -12.16 6.95
CA LEU A 111 -7.67 -11.87 8.37
C LEU A 111 -7.78 -13.14 9.21
N SER A 112 -8.14 -14.27 8.63
CA SER A 112 -8.19 -15.56 9.31
C SER A 112 -6.89 -16.36 9.27
N GLU A 113 -5.90 -15.93 8.46
CA GLU A 113 -4.66 -16.67 8.25
C GLU A 113 -3.70 -16.49 9.43
N GLU A 114 -3.48 -17.56 10.19
CA GLU A 114 -2.68 -17.55 11.42
C GLU A 114 -1.21 -17.21 11.17
N HIS A 115 -0.66 -17.61 10.02
CA HIS A 115 0.73 -17.34 9.64
C HIS A 115 1.00 -15.85 9.37
N LEU A 116 -0.04 -15.02 9.27
CA LEU A 116 0.04 -13.57 9.09
C LEU A 116 -0.03 -12.80 10.41
N TYR A 117 -0.04 -13.48 11.56
CA TYR A 117 -0.02 -12.88 12.89
C TYR A 117 1.32 -13.10 13.60
N ALA A 118 1.94 -12.01 14.07
CA ALA A 118 3.18 -12.10 14.84
C ALA A 118 3.03 -12.92 16.13
N PHE A 119 1.89 -12.77 16.82
CA PHE A 119 1.62 -13.52 18.06
C PHE A 119 1.55 -15.04 17.84
N TYR A 120 1.16 -15.51 16.65
CA TYR A 120 1.11 -16.94 16.35
C TYR A 120 2.53 -17.51 16.28
N TRP A 121 3.48 -16.76 15.71
CA TRP A 121 4.88 -17.16 15.66
C TRP A 121 5.57 -17.09 17.03
N SER A 122 5.07 -16.28 17.96
CA SER A 122 5.57 -16.24 19.35
C SER A 122 5.14 -17.47 20.16
N ASP A 123 3.95 -18.01 19.91
CA ASP A 123 3.42 -19.23 20.54
C ASP A 123 2.49 -19.98 19.56
N PRO A 124 3.03 -20.87 18.72
CA PRO A 124 2.24 -21.62 17.74
C PRO A 124 1.34 -22.67 18.41
N SER A 125 0.13 -22.26 18.82
CA SER A 125 -0.83 -23.11 19.52
C SER A 125 -2.23 -23.10 18.88
N PRO A 126 -3.05 -24.16 19.07
CA PRO A 126 -4.44 -24.18 18.61
C PRO A 126 -5.31 -23.05 19.17
N GLU A 127 -4.89 -22.43 20.28
CA GLU A 127 -5.54 -21.27 20.86
C GLU A 127 -5.25 -20.01 20.04
N GLN A 128 -3.97 -19.72 19.74
CA GLN A 128 -3.60 -18.58 18.89
C GLN A 128 -4.17 -18.72 17.47
N ALA A 129 -4.16 -19.93 16.92
CA ALA A 129 -4.83 -20.25 15.65
C ALA A 129 -6.33 -19.88 15.67
N ARG A 130 -7.05 -20.24 16.73
CA ARG A 130 -8.47 -19.89 16.90
C ARG A 130 -8.68 -18.39 17.05
N ARG A 131 -7.79 -17.71 17.76
CA ARG A 131 -7.80 -16.25 17.91
C ARG A 131 -7.69 -15.58 16.55
N ALA A 132 -6.70 -15.94 15.73
CA ALA A 132 -6.55 -15.43 14.36
C ALA A 132 -7.82 -15.65 13.51
N ARG A 133 -8.35 -16.88 13.51
CA ARG A 133 -9.57 -17.26 12.76
C ARG A 133 -10.85 -16.57 13.25
N SER A 134 -10.81 -15.87 14.39
CA SER A 134 -11.95 -15.13 14.92
C SER A 134 -12.04 -13.69 14.42
N THR A 135 -10.93 -13.11 13.94
CA THR A 135 -10.83 -11.72 13.50
C THR A 135 -11.88 -11.30 12.44
N PRO A 136 -12.19 -12.09 11.41
CA PRO A 136 -13.22 -11.71 10.44
C PRO A 136 -14.59 -11.41 11.07
N ARG A 137 -14.93 -12.10 12.17
CA ARG A 137 -16.20 -11.88 12.88
C ARG A 137 -16.25 -10.52 13.57
N THR A 138 -15.12 -10.01 14.04
CA THR A 138 -15.06 -8.73 14.75
C THR A 138 -15.04 -7.55 13.79
N VAL A 139 -14.33 -7.67 12.66
CA VAL A 139 -14.24 -6.59 11.68
C VAL A 139 -15.40 -6.57 10.67
N GLY A 140 -16.09 -7.70 10.49
CA GLY A 140 -17.08 -7.91 9.44
C GLY A 140 -18.24 -6.89 9.38
N ARG A 141 -18.56 -6.24 10.50
CA ARG A 141 -19.58 -5.18 10.56
C ARG A 141 -19.15 -3.89 9.86
N HIS A 142 -17.85 -3.61 9.83
CA HIS A 142 -17.30 -2.33 9.37
C HIS A 142 -17.24 -2.20 7.84
N TYR A 143 -17.35 -3.29 7.06
CA TYR A 143 -17.38 -3.22 5.58
C TYR A 143 -18.55 -2.42 5.01
N HIS A 144 -19.64 -2.23 5.77
CA HIS A 144 -20.86 -1.57 5.31
C HIS A 144 -20.96 -0.11 5.71
N ASP A 145 -19.99 0.36 6.49
CA ASP A 145 -19.91 1.73 6.96
C ASP A 145 -18.66 2.37 6.36
N ARG A 146 -18.85 3.47 5.65
CA ARG A 146 -17.76 4.17 4.97
C ARG A 146 -16.84 4.85 5.97
N GLU A 147 -17.37 5.37 7.07
CA GLU A 147 -16.59 6.04 8.11
C GLU A 147 -15.80 5.02 8.93
N GLU A 148 -16.28 3.79 9.04
CA GLU A 148 -15.60 2.73 9.78
C GLU A 148 -14.74 1.78 8.92
N VAL A 149 -14.67 1.97 7.59
CA VAL A 149 -13.94 1.06 6.69
C VAL A 149 -12.46 0.93 7.05
N ILE A 150 -11.89 1.97 7.67
CA ILE A 150 -10.51 1.97 8.18
C ILE A 150 -10.26 0.86 9.21
N LYS A 151 -11.29 0.46 9.98
CA LYS A 151 -11.23 -0.64 10.96
C LYS A 151 -11.10 -2.01 10.30
N VAL A 152 -11.35 -2.11 9.00
CA VAL A 152 -11.03 -3.30 8.19
C VAL A 152 -9.65 -3.14 7.53
N LEU A 153 -9.39 -1.95 6.98
CA LEU A 153 -8.20 -1.67 6.18
C LEU A 153 -6.89 -1.76 7.00
N LEU A 154 -6.87 -1.24 8.23
CA LEU A 154 -5.67 -1.30 9.07
C LEU A 154 -5.31 -2.75 9.44
N PRO A 155 -6.20 -3.58 10.02
CA PRO A 155 -5.86 -4.99 10.25
C PRO A 155 -5.41 -5.72 8.99
N MET A 156 -6.03 -5.44 7.84
CA MET A 156 -5.64 -6.01 6.56
C MET A 156 -4.21 -5.66 6.17
N ILE A 157 -3.85 -4.37 6.24
CA ILE A 157 -2.51 -3.88 5.89
C ILE A 157 -1.46 -4.37 6.89
N ASP A 158 -1.81 -4.57 8.16
CA ASP A 158 -0.92 -5.21 9.13
C ASP A 158 -0.58 -6.67 8.73
N ARG A 159 -1.57 -7.46 8.30
CA ARG A 159 -1.34 -8.83 7.80
C ARG A 159 -0.43 -8.84 6.56
N ILE A 160 -0.69 -7.95 5.61
CA ILE A 160 0.11 -7.82 4.37
C ILE A 160 1.52 -7.32 4.70
N SER A 161 1.68 -6.44 5.70
CA SER A 161 2.99 -5.96 6.16
C SER A 161 3.85 -7.12 6.69
N LEU A 162 3.24 -8.02 7.46
CA LEU A 162 3.95 -9.19 7.98
C LEU A 162 4.36 -10.15 6.85
N LEU A 163 3.47 -10.39 5.88
CA LEU A 163 3.82 -11.16 4.68
C LEU A 163 4.97 -10.50 3.90
N ARG A 164 4.91 -9.19 3.68
CA ARG A 164 5.96 -8.44 3.00
C ARG A 164 7.30 -8.60 3.72
N ASN A 165 7.31 -8.52 5.04
CA ASN A 165 8.53 -8.72 5.82
C ASN A 165 9.05 -10.15 5.68
N GLN A 166 8.16 -11.15 5.65
CA GLN A 166 8.56 -12.54 5.41
C GLN A 166 9.26 -12.71 4.05
N LEU A 167 8.69 -12.12 2.99
CA LEU A 167 9.25 -12.19 1.63
C LEU A 167 10.57 -11.43 1.52
N MET A 168 10.61 -10.17 1.98
CA MET A 168 11.77 -9.29 1.82
C MET A 168 12.99 -9.71 2.62
N HIS A 169 12.78 -10.28 3.82
CA HIS A 169 13.88 -10.69 4.70
C HIS A 169 14.25 -12.18 4.52
N GLY A 170 13.67 -12.87 3.54
CA GLY A 170 13.97 -14.28 3.28
C GLY A 170 13.47 -15.24 4.37
N LEU A 171 12.45 -14.82 5.14
CA LEU A 171 11.79 -15.67 6.14
C LEU A 171 10.70 -16.57 5.51
N ALA A 172 10.42 -16.38 4.22
CA ALA A 172 9.64 -17.28 3.39
C ALA A 172 10.47 -17.77 2.20
N THR A 173 10.33 -19.04 1.85
CA THR A 173 11.00 -19.63 0.70
C THR A 173 10.21 -19.36 -0.58
N CYS A 174 10.84 -18.71 -1.56
CA CYS A 174 10.28 -18.48 -2.88
C CYS A 174 9.87 -19.81 -3.54
N GLY A 175 8.66 -19.86 -4.11
CA GLY A 175 8.12 -21.06 -4.76
C GLY A 175 7.76 -22.22 -3.83
N SER A 176 7.80 -22.03 -2.50
CA SER A 176 7.31 -23.05 -1.57
C SER A 176 5.79 -23.18 -1.62
N SER A 177 5.27 -24.36 -1.28
CA SER A 177 3.83 -24.64 -1.26
C SER A 177 3.13 -24.19 0.03
N VAL A 178 3.89 -24.07 1.12
CA VAL A 178 3.36 -23.69 2.43
C VAL A 178 2.99 -22.22 2.42
N ASN A 179 1.73 -21.92 2.76
CA ASN A 179 1.15 -20.57 2.77
C ASN A 179 1.04 -19.86 1.41
N ARG A 180 1.52 -20.43 0.30
CA ARG A 180 1.46 -19.78 -1.04
C ARG A 180 0.06 -19.36 -1.46
N HIS A 181 -0.92 -20.15 -1.06
CA HIS A 181 -2.32 -19.88 -1.33
C HIS A 181 -2.81 -18.50 -0.82
N ILE A 182 -2.16 -17.91 0.20
CA ILE A 182 -2.56 -16.58 0.74
C ILE A 182 -1.84 -15.42 0.05
N VAL A 183 -0.73 -15.68 -0.65
CA VAL A 183 0.06 -14.62 -1.30
C VAL A 183 -0.74 -13.96 -2.42
N GLU A 184 -1.42 -14.75 -3.24
CA GLU A 184 -2.30 -14.24 -4.32
C GLU A 184 -3.39 -13.29 -3.78
N PRO A 185 -4.24 -13.68 -2.80
CA PRO A 185 -5.17 -12.75 -2.16
C PRO A 185 -4.53 -11.47 -1.61
N CYS A 186 -3.34 -11.58 -1.00
CA CYS A 186 -2.62 -10.41 -0.51
C CYS A 186 -2.15 -9.50 -1.65
N ALA A 187 -1.65 -10.08 -2.76
CA ALA A 187 -1.23 -9.37 -3.96
C ALA A 187 -2.39 -8.58 -4.57
N ASP A 188 -3.53 -9.24 -4.79
CA ASP A 188 -4.73 -8.61 -5.36
C ASP A 188 -5.24 -7.45 -4.49
N LEU A 189 -5.22 -7.60 -3.16
CA LEU A 189 -5.67 -6.55 -2.25
C LEU A 189 -4.71 -5.36 -2.23
N ILE A 190 -3.40 -5.57 -2.13
CA ILE A 190 -2.47 -4.45 -2.08
C ILE A 190 -2.38 -3.71 -3.42
N GLU A 191 -2.38 -4.43 -4.55
CA GLU A 191 -2.41 -3.85 -5.89
C GLU A 191 -3.69 -3.02 -6.10
N GLY A 192 -4.84 -3.61 -5.77
CA GLY A 192 -6.13 -2.94 -5.90
C GLY A 192 -6.26 -1.73 -4.98
N LEU A 193 -5.78 -1.82 -3.73
CA LEU A 193 -5.80 -0.69 -2.79
C LEU A 193 -4.98 0.47 -3.34
N VAL A 194 -3.75 0.21 -3.79
CA VAL A 194 -2.90 1.27 -4.39
C VAL A 194 -3.60 1.91 -5.59
N GLY A 195 -4.24 1.12 -6.44
CA GLY A 195 -5.02 1.63 -7.56
C GLY A 195 -6.16 2.56 -7.12
N VAL A 196 -6.90 2.20 -6.08
CA VAL A 196 -7.97 3.04 -5.52
C VAL A 196 -7.43 4.33 -4.90
N LEU A 197 -6.35 4.23 -4.11
CA LEU A 197 -5.71 5.40 -3.49
C LEU A 197 -5.20 6.36 -4.56
N LEU A 198 -4.54 5.86 -5.61
CA LEU A 198 -4.11 6.68 -6.74
C LEU A 198 -5.28 7.32 -7.49
N GLN A 199 -6.38 6.59 -7.66
CA GLN A 199 -7.58 7.12 -8.29
C GLN A 199 -8.18 8.27 -7.47
N MET A 200 -8.26 8.13 -6.15
CA MET A 200 -8.69 9.22 -5.27
C MET A 200 -7.75 10.41 -5.38
N ILE A 201 -6.44 10.17 -5.33
CA ILE A 201 -5.45 11.24 -5.46
C ILE A 201 -5.66 12.00 -6.76
N ILE A 202 -5.67 11.30 -7.90
CA ILE A 202 -5.65 11.87 -9.25
C ILE A 202 -7.01 12.42 -9.70
N GLU A 203 -8.10 11.65 -9.54
CA GLU A 203 -9.42 12.00 -10.07
C GLU A 203 -10.27 12.81 -9.08
N ASP A 204 -10.17 12.51 -7.78
CA ASP A 204 -10.95 13.24 -6.76
C ASP A 204 -10.23 14.51 -6.28
N GLY A 205 -9.06 14.81 -6.83
CA GLY A 205 -8.35 16.07 -6.59
C GLY A 205 -7.65 16.18 -5.25
N LEU A 206 -7.39 15.07 -4.53
CA LEU A 206 -6.64 15.12 -3.26
C LEU A 206 -5.20 15.63 -3.46
N TRP A 207 -4.68 15.64 -4.69
CA TRP A 207 -3.39 16.28 -5.01
C TRP A 207 -3.42 17.81 -4.91
N GLU A 208 -4.59 18.47 -4.95
CA GLU A 208 -4.69 19.93 -5.02
C GLU A 208 -4.24 20.64 -3.74
N CYS A 209 -4.42 20.01 -2.57
CA CYS A 209 -3.95 20.56 -1.29
C CYS A 209 -2.46 20.23 -1.10
N GLU A 210 -1.58 21.14 -1.50
CA GLU A 210 -0.12 20.97 -1.41
C GLU A 210 0.34 20.70 0.03
N GLU A 211 -0.27 21.38 1.01
CA GLU A 211 0.08 21.28 2.42
C GLU A 211 -0.24 19.91 3.03
N ALA A 212 -1.09 19.10 2.38
CA ALA A 212 -1.37 17.74 2.80
C ALA A 212 -0.24 16.75 2.45
N TRP A 213 0.74 17.17 1.63
CA TRP A 213 1.78 16.29 1.10
C TRP A 213 3.16 16.71 1.57
N ASP A 214 3.69 15.99 2.55
CA ASP A 214 5.05 16.23 3.04
C ASP A 214 6.11 16.09 1.94
N PRO A 215 7.22 16.85 2.05
CA PRO A 215 8.37 16.71 1.17
C PRO A 215 8.85 15.26 1.04
N VAL A 216 9.20 14.85 -0.17
CA VAL A 216 9.63 13.48 -0.42
C VAL A 216 11.04 13.22 0.11
N PRO A 217 11.31 12.01 0.64
CA PRO A 217 12.67 11.57 0.89
C PRO A 217 13.42 11.36 -0.42
N TYR A 218 14.71 11.72 -0.39
CA TYR A 218 15.63 11.58 -1.52
C TYR A 218 15.05 12.14 -2.83
N PRO A 219 14.69 13.44 -2.89
CA PRO A 219 14.16 14.02 -4.11
C PRO A 219 15.20 13.92 -5.25
N PRO A 220 14.77 13.75 -6.52
CA PRO A 220 15.69 13.82 -7.65
C PRO A 220 16.49 15.13 -7.59
N SER A 221 17.80 15.03 -7.56
CA SER A 221 18.70 16.18 -7.54
C SER A 221 19.69 16.09 -8.68
N GLU A 222 20.10 17.24 -9.20
CA GLU A 222 21.19 17.26 -10.18
C GLU A 222 22.46 16.69 -9.53
N PRO A 223 23.25 15.87 -10.27
CA PRO A 223 24.50 15.36 -9.75
C PRO A 223 25.45 16.52 -9.39
N VAL A 224 25.76 16.68 -8.09
CA VAL A 224 26.64 17.74 -7.59
C VAL A 224 28.09 17.59 -8.11
N MET A 225 28.50 16.37 -8.46
CA MET A 225 29.76 16.08 -9.13
C MET A 225 29.53 15.16 -10.33
N ARG A 226 29.41 15.74 -11.53
CA ARG A 226 29.87 15.03 -12.73
C ARG A 226 31.39 15.12 -12.72
N ARG A 227 32.10 14.00 -12.59
CA ARG A 227 33.53 14.00 -12.96
C ARG A 227 33.56 14.24 -14.46
N ASP A 228 33.88 15.48 -14.84
CA ASP A 228 34.37 15.75 -16.18
C ASP A 228 35.57 14.81 -16.42
N GLY A 229 35.56 14.16 -17.58
CA GLY A 229 36.32 12.94 -17.84
C GLY A 229 37.78 12.93 -17.40
N SER A 230 38.23 11.77 -16.92
CA SER A 230 39.63 11.35 -16.89
C SER A 230 39.80 10.20 -17.88
#